data_AF-A0A436QSC4-F1
#
_entry.id   AF-A0A436QSC4-F1
#
_cell.length_a   1.000
_cell.length_b   1.000
_cell.length_c   1.000
_cell.angle_alpha   90.00
_cell.angle_beta   90.00
_cell.angle_gamma   90.00
#
_symmetry.space_group_name_H-M   'P 1'
#
loop_
_entity.id
_entity.type
_entity.pdbx_description
1 polymer ?
#
loop_
_entity_poly.entity_id
_entity_poly.type
_entity_poly.pdbx_seq_one_letter_code
_entity_poly.pdbx_strand_id
1 'polypeptide(L)'
;TKIVTLDLAEPVALDMVKGGNVAALVADKAYELGRAMAASGMKSLLAQQTPAFVVAPALTVTKENVSQGWKDSLNRDAPQSVLDAAK
;
A
#
# COMPACT_ATOMS: atom_id res chain seq x y z
N THR A 1 -0.25 11.37 22.04
CA THR A 1 -0.54 11.85 20.67
C THR A 1 -0.69 10.66 19.76
N LYS A 2 -1.62 10.68 18.80
CA LYS A 2 -1.77 9.62 17.78
C LYS A 2 -1.27 10.13 16.43
N ILE A 3 -0.69 9.24 15.62
CA ILE A 3 -0.09 9.55 14.33
C ILE A 3 -0.82 8.78 13.23
N VAL A 4 -1.14 9.47 12.14
CA VAL A 4 -1.44 8.86 10.84
C VAL A 4 -0.32 9.28 9.91
N THR A 5 0.25 8.33 9.19
CA THR A 5 1.36 8.59 8.26
C THR A 5 1.16 7.85 6.95
N LEU A 6 2.00 8.16 5.97
CA LEU A 6 2.01 7.54 4.65
C LEU A 6 3.07 6.43 4.57
N ASP A 7 2.78 5.46 3.70
CA ASP A 7 3.52 4.25 3.36
C ASP A 7 3.47 3.10 4.36
N LEU A 8 3.59 1.89 3.81
CA LEU A 8 3.74 0.66 4.56
C LEU A 8 5.20 0.45 4.92
N ALA A 9 5.51 0.49 6.21
CA ALA A 9 6.82 0.17 6.74
C ALA A 9 6.69 -0.71 7.98
N GLU A 10 7.56 -1.72 8.08
CA GLU A 10 7.52 -2.71 9.16
C GLU A 10 7.57 -2.08 10.56
N PRO A 11 8.48 -1.14 10.89
CA PRO A 11 8.53 -0.56 12.24
C PRO A 11 7.26 0.21 12.62
N VAL A 12 6.65 0.90 11.64
CA VAL A 12 5.48 1.74 11.86
C VAL A 12 4.21 0.89 11.98
N ALA A 13 4.11 -0.18 11.21
CA ALA A 13 3.04 -1.16 11.38
C ALA A 13 3.20 -1.97 12.66
N LEU A 14 4.42 -2.30 13.09
CA LEU A 14 4.66 -2.96 14.38
C LEU A 14 4.18 -2.09 15.55
N ASP A 15 4.48 -0.78 15.52
CA ASP A 15 3.94 0.15 16.52
C ASP A 15 2.39 0.17 16.48
N MET A 16 1.80 0.25 15.29
CA MET A 16 0.34 0.25 15.11
C MET A 16 -0.34 -1.00 15.66
N VAL A 17 0.10 -2.19 15.25
CA VAL A 17 -0.56 -3.46 15.64
C VAL A 17 -0.38 -3.77 17.13
N LYS A 18 0.71 -3.29 17.74
CA LYS A 18 0.95 -3.37 19.19
C LYS A 18 0.20 -2.30 20.01
N GLY A 19 -0.59 -1.45 19.38
CA GLY A 19 -1.39 -0.43 20.05
C GLY A 19 -0.59 0.81 20.47
N GLY A 20 0.54 1.07 19.80
CA GLY A 20 1.41 2.22 20.02
C GLY A 20 0.80 3.56 19.58
N ASN A 21 1.64 4.46 19.10
CA ASN A 21 1.22 5.82 18.73
C ASN A 21 0.66 5.91 17.30
N VAL A 22 0.99 4.98 16.41
CA VAL A 22 0.45 4.91 15.06
C VAL A 22 -0.99 4.40 15.11
N ALA A 23 -1.92 5.21 14.61
CA ALA A 23 -3.34 4.88 14.53
C ALA A 23 -3.74 4.31 13.16
N ALA A 24 -3.10 4.78 12.09
CA ALA A 24 -3.33 4.30 10.73
C ALA A 24 -2.15 4.62 9.81
N LEU A 25 -2.06 3.87 8.72
CA LEU A 25 -1.15 4.08 7.59
C LEU A 25 -1.99 4.38 6.35
N VAL A 26 -1.62 5.39 5.59
CA VAL A 26 -2.16 5.64 4.24
C VAL A 26 -1.18 5.04 3.23
N ALA A 27 -1.67 4.21 2.32
CA ALA A 27 -0.82 3.60 1.30
C ALA A 27 -1.44 3.77 -0.09
N ASP A 28 -0.63 3.71 -1.13
CA ASP A 28 -1.10 3.56 -2.49
C ASP A 28 -1.18 2.09 -2.91
N LYS A 29 -1.53 1.83 -4.18
CA LYS A 29 -1.47 0.51 -4.81
C LYS A 29 -0.22 0.35 -5.66
N ALA A 30 0.97 0.49 -5.08
CA ALA A 30 2.26 0.47 -5.76
C ALA A 30 2.40 -0.63 -6.83
N TYR A 31 1.95 -1.86 -6.53
CA TYR A 31 2.00 -2.95 -7.51
C TYR A 31 1.15 -2.67 -8.76
N GLU A 32 -0.09 -2.20 -8.57
CA GLU A 32 -1.00 -1.86 -9.67
C GLU A 32 -0.57 -0.58 -10.40
N LEU A 33 0.06 0.37 -9.72
CA LEU A 33 0.70 1.53 -10.36
C LEU A 33 1.79 1.08 -11.34
N GLY A 34 2.64 0.14 -10.94
CA GLY A 34 3.65 -0.45 -11.84
C GLY A 34 3.03 -1.16 -13.04
N ARG A 35 1.96 -1.95 -12.83
CA ARG A 35 1.24 -2.63 -13.91
C ARG A 35 0.60 -1.64 -14.89
N ALA A 36 -0.05 -0.59 -14.37
CA ALA A 36 -0.67 0.44 -15.18
C ALA A 36 0.37 1.22 -16.00
N MET A 37 1.54 1.51 -15.42
CA MET A 37 2.65 2.17 -16.10
C MET A 37 3.19 1.32 -17.26
N ALA A 38 3.43 0.03 -17.03
CA ALA A 38 3.88 -0.90 -18.06
C ALA A 38 2.87 -1.03 -19.21
N ALA A 39 1.58 -1.19 -18.88
CA ALA A 39 0.50 -1.26 -19.87
C ALA A 39 0.38 0.04 -20.69
N SER A 40 0.51 1.20 -20.04
CA SER A 40 0.46 2.50 -20.71
C SER A 40 1.66 2.70 -21.65
N GLY A 41 2.86 2.29 -21.23
CA GLY A 41 4.05 2.30 -22.08
C GLY A 41 3.87 1.42 -23.33
N MET A 42 3.36 0.19 -23.16
CA MET A 42 3.10 -0.71 -24.29
C MET A 42 2.06 -0.14 -25.27
N LYS A 43 0.96 0.44 -24.77
CA LYS A 43 -0.05 1.09 -25.62
C LYS A 43 0.54 2.24 -26.42
N SER A 44 1.41 3.05 -25.81
CA SER A 44 2.11 4.12 -26.51
C SER A 44 3.00 3.60 -27.64
N LEU A 45 3.71 2.48 -27.44
CA LEU A 45 4.52 1.84 -28.49
C LEU A 45 3.67 1.31 -29.65
N LEU A 46 2.42 0.94 -29.39
CA LEU A 46 1.44 0.52 -30.39
C LEU A 46 0.68 1.70 -31.03
N ALA A 47 1.12 2.95 -30.80
CA ALA A 47 0.46 4.17 -31.26
C ALA A 47 -1.01 4.31 -30.81
N GLN A 48 -1.37 3.67 -29.68
CA GLN A 48 -2.68 3.82 -29.06
C GLN A 48 -2.69 5.03 -28.11
N GLN A 49 -3.86 5.67 -27.99
CA GLN A 49 -4.03 6.78 -27.05
C GLN A 49 -3.92 6.27 -25.60
N THR A 50 -3.13 6.98 -24.80
CA THR A 50 -3.00 6.78 -23.36
C THR A 50 -3.38 8.06 -22.62
N PRO A 51 -3.92 7.97 -21.38
CA PRO A 51 -4.15 9.15 -20.57
C PRO A 51 -2.84 9.86 -20.22
N ALA A 52 -2.85 11.19 -20.19
CA ALA A 52 -1.69 11.98 -19.77
C ALA A 52 -1.39 11.87 -18.27
N PHE A 53 -2.40 11.51 -17.46
CA PHE A 53 -2.29 11.37 -16.02
C PHE A 53 -3.23 10.27 -15.53
N VAL A 54 -2.73 9.39 -14.67
CA VAL A 54 -3.47 8.26 -14.08
C VAL A 54 -3.29 8.32 -12.57
N VAL A 55 -4.38 8.18 -11.83
CA VAL A 55 -4.40 8.17 -10.36
C VAL A 55 -4.91 6.83 -9.85
N ALA A 56 -4.34 6.36 -8.74
CA ALA A 56 -4.86 5.24 -7.99
C ALA A 56 -5.55 5.74 -6.71
N PRO A 57 -6.59 5.05 -6.22
CA PRO A 57 -7.17 5.34 -4.92
C PRO A 57 -6.16 5.03 -3.80
N ALA A 58 -6.18 5.84 -2.74
CA ALA A 58 -5.44 5.56 -1.52
C ALA A 58 -6.15 4.49 -0.67
N LEU A 59 -5.36 3.75 0.09
CA LEU A 59 -5.77 2.75 1.07
C LEU A 59 -5.62 3.34 2.46
N THR A 60 -6.59 3.08 3.34
CA THR A 60 -6.43 3.28 4.78
C THR A 60 -6.17 1.93 5.42
N VAL A 61 -4.98 1.78 5.99
CA VAL A 61 -4.53 0.58 6.68
C VAL A 61 -4.51 0.85 8.17
N THR A 62 -5.12 -0.05 8.91
CA THR A 62 -5.37 -0.04 10.35
C THR A 62 -4.90 -1.36 10.94
N LYS A 63 -5.00 -1.53 12.26
CA LYS A 63 -4.66 -2.82 12.88
C LYS A 63 -5.53 -3.95 12.33
N GLU A 64 -6.79 -3.68 12.06
CA GLU A 64 -7.81 -4.66 11.67
C GLU A 64 -7.60 -5.22 10.27
N ASN A 65 -6.96 -4.45 9.37
CA ASN A 65 -6.77 -4.82 7.97
C ASN A 65 -5.30 -4.81 7.53
N VAL A 66 -4.33 -4.80 8.46
CA VAL A 66 -2.90 -4.66 8.16
C VAL A 66 -2.40 -5.71 7.16
N SER A 67 -2.84 -6.96 7.30
CA SER A 67 -2.46 -8.05 6.38
C SER A 67 -2.99 -7.81 4.96
N GLN A 68 -4.27 -7.45 4.84
CA GLN A 68 -4.91 -7.16 3.56
C GLN A 68 -4.31 -5.90 2.91
N GLY A 69 -4.02 -4.86 3.70
CA GLY A 69 -3.40 -3.63 3.22
C GLY A 69 -2.05 -3.87 2.54
N TRP A 70 -1.24 -4.79 3.06
CA TRP A 70 0.01 -5.21 2.43
C TRP A 70 -0.20 -5.91 1.08
N LYS A 71 -1.19 -6.78 0.99
CA LYS A 71 -1.55 -7.43 -0.29
C LYS A 71 -2.08 -6.42 -1.30
N ASP A 72 -2.99 -5.54 -0.89
CA ASP A 72 -3.60 -4.56 -1.79
C ASP A 72 -2.60 -3.51 -2.31
N SER A 73 -1.61 -3.15 -1.48
CA SER A 73 -0.59 -2.16 -1.84
C SER A 73 0.57 -2.77 -2.63
N LEU A 74 1.21 -3.79 -2.06
CA LEU A 74 2.50 -4.31 -2.51
C LEU A 74 2.42 -5.69 -3.18
N ASN A 75 1.21 -6.27 -3.26
CA ASN A 75 0.96 -7.63 -3.76
C ASN A 75 1.86 -8.70 -3.13
N ARG A 76 2.13 -8.55 -1.83
CA ARG A 76 2.91 -9.49 -1.02
C ARG A 76 2.34 -9.57 0.40
N ASP A 77 2.71 -10.62 1.11
CA ASP A 77 2.35 -10.75 2.53
C ASP A 77 3.04 -9.67 3.35
N ALA A 78 2.39 -9.24 4.44
CA ALA A 78 3.03 -8.40 5.44
C ALA A 78 4.22 -9.13 6.08
N PRO A 79 5.24 -8.40 6.58
CA PRO A 79 6.35 -9.02 7.31
C PRO A 79 5.84 -9.94 8.41
N GLN A 80 6.51 -11.09 8.60
CA GLN A 80 6.09 -12.09 9.57
C GLN A 80 5.97 -11.51 10.99
N SER A 81 6.87 -10.60 11.35
CA SER A 81 6.86 -9.85 12.63
C SER A 81 5.55 -9.08 12.86
N VAL A 82 4.98 -8.49 11.80
CA VAL A 82 3.71 -7.75 11.84
C VAL A 82 2.55 -8.73 11.95
N LEU A 83 2.56 -9.82 11.18
CA LEU A 83 1.53 -10.85 11.22
C LEU A 83 1.44 -11.53 12.58
N ASP A 84 2.59 -11.81 13.21
CA ASP A 84 2.63 -12.42 14.53
C ASP A 84 2.18 -11.46 15.63
N ALA A 85 2.49 -10.17 15.50
CA ALA A 85 2.05 -9.14 16.45
C ALA A 85 0.59 -8.69 16.27
N ALA A 86 -0.04 -9.02 15.14
CA ALA A 86 -1.43 -8.70 14.83
C ALA A 86 -2.44 -9.77 15.29
N LYS A 87 -1.95 -10.94 15.74
CA LYS A 87 -2.76 -11.97 16.42
C LYS A 87 -3.23 -11.48 17.78
#